data_AF-Q8YKG4-F1
#
_entry.id   AF-Q8YKG4-F1
#
_cell.length_a   1.000
_cell.length_b   1.000
_cell.length_c   1.000
_cell.angle_alpha   90.00
_cell.angle_beta   90.00
_cell.angle_gamma   90.00
#
_symmetry.space_group_name_H-M   'P 1'
#
loop_
_entity.id
_entity.type
_entity.pdbx_description
1 polymer ?
#
loop_
_entity_poly.entity_id
_entity_poly.type
_entity_poly.pdbx_seq_one_letter_code
_entity_poly.pdbx_strand_id
1 'polypeptide(L)'
;MTTAINNLFHPIFSQWLESGLAPESAIEGVAPEFASLLQVQAEEFTFDSLFHNAQMPDWTWNAIEFNEVFDGQFFFYLPTIWAESRQQGLNVAFGDTTSIRQSILLTKKSLWQTGISEFLQGVRVIAFAYYPLHKPNYNQWVVVTKDNETGAMWTFAVYSSGDYLVAVKADAATTFELNQQLTSLINSNPWYGWIESAKKQ
;
A
#
# COMPACT_ATOMS: atom_id res chain seq x y z
N MET A 1 -4.33 4.94 23.52
CA MET A 1 -3.05 5.66 23.60
C MET A 1 -2.58 5.95 22.19
N THR A 2 -2.40 7.21 21.85
CA THR A 2 -1.89 7.65 20.54
C THR A 2 -0.37 7.49 20.53
N THR A 3 0.19 6.73 19.60
CA THR A 3 1.65 6.53 19.49
C THR A 3 2.31 7.76 18.85
N ALA A 4 3.60 7.96 19.11
CA ALA A 4 4.37 9.02 18.45
C ALA A 4 4.30 8.91 16.92
N ILE A 5 4.32 7.67 16.39
CA ILE A 5 4.15 7.37 14.96
C ILE A 5 2.78 7.81 14.45
N ASN A 6 1.70 7.56 15.20
CA ASN A 6 0.37 7.99 14.83
C ASN A 6 0.28 9.52 14.72
N ASN A 7 0.85 10.24 15.69
CA ASN A 7 0.88 11.71 15.68
C ASN A 7 1.76 12.30 14.56
N LEU A 8 2.81 11.58 14.14
CA LEU A 8 3.65 11.98 13.01
C LEU A 8 2.94 11.75 11.68
N PHE A 9 2.31 10.58 11.51
CA PHE A 9 1.71 10.15 10.25
C PHE A 9 0.50 11.00 9.85
N HIS A 10 -0.50 11.17 10.73
CA HIS A 10 -1.77 11.77 10.35
C HIS A 10 -1.64 13.17 9.74
N PRO A 11 -0.90 14.13 10.34
CA PRO A 11 -0.79 15.47 9.77
C PRO A 11 -0.18 15.47 8.36
N ILE A 12 0.87 14.66 8.15
CA ILE A 12 1.58 14.59 6.86
C ILE A 12 0.68 13.94 5.81
N PHE A 13 0.04 12.83 6.15
CA PHE A 13 -0.83 12.11 5.23
C PHE A 13 -2.08 12.93 4.87
N SER A 14 -2.71 13.59 5.85
CA SER A 14 -3.85 14.47 5.60
C SER A 14 -3.46 15.67 4.73
N GLN A 15 -2.32 16.31 5.01
CA GLN A 15 -1.82 17.42 4.19
C GLN A 15 -1.61 16.99 2.73
N TRP A 16 -1.01 15.82 2.51
CA TRP A 16 -0.83 15.25 1.17
C TRP A 16 -2.14 14.96 0.45
N LEU A 17 -3.15 14.45 1.18
CA LEU A 17 -4.48 14.20 0.60
C LEU A 17 -5.21 15.49 0.25
N GLU A 18 -5.17 16.49 1.11
CA GLU A 18 -5.91 17.75 0.97
C GLU A 18 -5.30 18.69 -0.08
N SER A 19 -3.97 18.82 -0.06
CA SER A 19 -3.27 19.85 -0.84
C SER A 19 -2.38 19.29 -1.95
N GLY A 20 -2.18 17.97 -1.98
CA GLY A 20 -1.18 17.34 -2.85
C GLY A 20 0.27 17.56 -2.40
N LEU A 21 0.51 18.31 -1.33
CA LEU A 21 1.85 18.53 -0.77
C LEU A 21 2.35 17.24 -0.11
N ALA A 22 3.22 16.53 -0.82
CA ALA A 22 3.90 15.35 -0.32
C ALA A 22 5.30 15.71 0.21
N PRO A 23 5.91 14.89 1.08
CA PRO A 23 7.32 15.03 1.42
C PRO A 23 8.22 15.02 0.18
N GLU A 24 9.30 15.80 0.18
CA GLU A 24 10.24 15.85 -0.96
C GLU A 24 11.15 14.61 -1.06
N SER A 25 11.27 13.86 0.02
CA SER A 25 12.13 12.67 0.14
C SER A 25 11.40 11.53 0.84
N ALA A 26 11.94 10.32 0.72
CA ALA A 26 11.40 9.17 1.40
C ALA A 26 11.42 9.38 2.93
N ILE A 27 10.33 8.99 3.59
CA ILE A 27 10.23 9.03 5.05
C ILE A 27 9.62 7.71 5.54
N GLU A 28 10.11 7.22 6.66
CA GLU A 28 9.52 6.06 7.33
C GLU A 28 9.43 6.30 8.84
N GLY A 29 8.48 5.63 9.48
CA GLY A 29 8.27 5.70 10.92
C GLY A 29 7.81 4.35 11.43
N VAL A 30 8.50 3.84 12.45
CA VAL A 30 8.27 2.49 12.98
C VAL A 30 8.11 2.57 14.49
N ALA A 31 7.00 2.07 15.01
CA ALA A 31 6.80 1.97 16.45
C ALA A 31 7.56 0.76 16.99
N PRO A 32 8.10 0.82 18.23
CA PRO A 32 8.80 -0.32 18.84
C PRO A 32 7.98 -1.61 18.87
N GLU A 33 6.66 -1.49 18.99
CA GLU A 33 5.75 -2.64 18.94
C GLU A 33 5.72 -3.34 17.58
N PHE A 34 5.85 -2.59 16.47
CA PHE A 34 5.91 -3.18 15.14
C PHE A 34 7.22 -3.93 14.93
N ALA A 35 8.35 -3.34 15.33
CA ALA A 35 9.64 -4.01 15.26
C ALA A 35 9.68 -5.28 16.12
N SER A 36 9.08 -5.23 17.31
CA SER A 36 8.92 -6.40 18.19
C SER A 36 8.12 -7.53 17.53
N LEU A 37 7.06 -7.20 16.77
CA LEU A 37 6.27 -8.20 16.03
C LEU A 37 7.12 -8.92 14.97
N LEU A 38 8.05 -8.21 14.36
CA LEU A 38 8.99 -8.73 13.37
C LEU A 38 10.25 -9.36 14.01
N GLN A 39 10.37 -9.34 15.33
CA GLN A 39 11.53 -9.84 16.09
C GLN A 39 12.86 -9.14 15.72
N VAL A 40 12.79 -7.86 15.42
CA VAL A 40 13.94 -6.99 15.09
C VAL A 40 13.97 -5.77 16.02
N GLN A 41 15.14 -5.16 16.20
CA GLN A 41 15.19 -3.86 16.88
C GLN A 41 14.56 -2.78 16.01
N ALA A 42 13.94 -1.77 16.63
CA ALA A 42 13.24 -0.72 15.89
C ALA A 42 14.19 0.11 15.01
N GLU A 43 15.44 0.27 15.46
CA GLU A 43 16.49 1.00 14.77
C GLU A 43 17.11 0.19 13.61
N GLU A 44 16.85 -1.12 13.55
CA GLU A 44 17.39 -2.04 12.54
C GLU A 44 16.40 -2.30 11.40
N PHE A 45 15.11 -2.04 11.62
CA PHE A 45 14.09 -2.23 10.59
C PHE A 45 13.97 -1.00 9.69
N THR A 46 14.03 -1.25 8.38
CA THR A 46 13.62 -0.31 7.33
C THR A 46 12.73 -1.05 6.34
N PHE A 47 11.76 -0.37 5.74
CA PHE A 47 10.89 -0.97 4.73
C PHE A 47 11.67 -1.43 3.49
N ASP A 48 12.83 -0.82 3.22
CA ASP A 48 13.72 -1.21 2.11
C ASP A 48 14.28 -2.62 2.28
N SER A 49 14.30 -3.17 3.51
CA SER A 49 14.70 -4.55 3.78
C SER A 49 13.75 -5.58 3.14
N LEU A 50 12.54 -5.16 2.76
CA LEU A 50 11.52 -5.99 2.10
C LEU A 50 11.58 -5.88 0.57
N PHE A 51 12.51 -5.10 0.01
CA PHE A 51 12.65 -4.95 -1.43
C PHE A 51 13.34 -6.16 -2.07
N HIS A 52 12.75 -6.68 -3.14
CA HIS A 52 13.31 -7.79 -3.92
C HIS A 52 14.06 -7.24 -5.14
N ASN A 53 15.39 -7.15 -5.02
CA ASN A 53 16.27 -6.74 -6.11
C ASN A 53 16.38 -7.76 -7.26
N ALA A 54 15.92 -8.99 -7.05
CA ALA A 54 15.98 -10.09 -8.02
C ALA A 54 14.66 -10.86 -8.06
N GLN A 55 14.45 -11.58 -9.16
CA GLN A 55 13.28 -12.43 -9.33
C GLN A 55 13.27 -13.54 -8.28
N MET A 56 12.20 -13.57 -7.47
CA MET A 56 11.95 -14.63 -6.50
C MET A 56 10.98 -15.65 -7.11
N PRO A 57 11.24 -16.96 -7.04
CA PRO A 57 10.44 -17.99 -7.72
C PRO A 57 8.98 -18.05 -7.23
N ASP A 58 8.73 -17.72 -5.97
CA ASP A 58 7.38 -17.77 -5.36
C ASP A 58 6.60 -16.45 -5.50
N TRP A 59 7.08 -15.54 -6.35
CA TRP A 59 6.49 -14.23 -6.55
C TRP A 59 6.37 -13.91 -8.03
N THR A 60 5.29 -13.21 -8.38
CA THR A 60 5.00 -12.88 -9.77
C THR A 60 4.37 -11.50 -9.90
N TRP A 61 4.57 -10.92 -11.08
CA TRP A 61 3.92 -9.68 -11.49
C TRP A 61 2.56 -10.01 -12.10
N ASN A 62 1.50 -9.51 -11.46
CA ASN A 62 0.14 -9.61 -11.97
C ASN A 62 -0.27 -8.29 -12.59
N ALA A 63 -0.74 -8.34 -13.83
CA ALA A 63 -1.32 -7.20 -14.53
C ALA A 63 -2.83 -7.12 -14.25
N ILE A 64 -3.30 -5.92 -13.93
CA ILE A 64 -4.71 -5.58 -13.78
C ILE A 64 -5.03 -4.48 -14.79
N GLU A 65 -6.24 -4.49 -15.34
CA GLU A 65 -6.70 -3.48 -16.28
C GLU A 65 -7.92 -2.76 -15.72
N PHE A 66 -7.88 -1.43 -15.70
CA PHE A 66 -9.03 -0.58 -15.33
C PHE A 66 -9.54 0.16 -16.57
N ASN A 67 -9.95 -0.61 -17.58
CA ASN A 67 -10.31 -0.13 -18.92
C ASN A 67 -11.48 0.88 -18.94
N GLU A 68 -12.24 0.99 -17.86
CA GLU A 68 -13.26 2.03 -17.67
C GLU A 68 -12.68 3.45 -17.53
N VAL A 69 -11.41 3.56 -17.12
CA VAL A 69 -10.74 4.83 -16.80
C VAL A 69 -9.44 5.00 -17.59
N PHE A 70 -8.69 3.91 -17.77
CA PHE A 70 -7.35 3.93 -18.33
C PHE A 70 -7.13 2.81 -19.35
N ASP A 71 -6.50 3.16 -20.47
CA ASP A 71 -6.09 2.20 -21.50
C ASP A 71 -4.65 1.72 -21.23
N GLY A 72 -4.49 0.87 -20.21
CA GLY A 72 -3.18 0.38 -19.79
C GLY A 72 -3.22 -0.55 -18.58
N GLN A 73 -2.09 -1.24 -18.37
CA GLN A 73 -1.94 -2.25 -17.33
C GLN A 73 -1.31 -1.69 -16.06
N PHE A 74 -1.83 -2.15 -14.92
CA PHE A 74 -1.34 -1.87 -13.59
C PHE A 74 -0.66 -3.11 -13.03
N PHE A 75 0.59 -2.99 -12.61
CA PHE A 75 1.40 -4.13 -12.19
C PHE A 75 1.53 -4.22 -10.67
N PHE A 76 1.11 -5.35 -10.13
CA PHE A 76 1.21 -5.68 -8.71
C PHE A 76 2.13 -6.88 -8.52
N TYR A 77 3.05 -6.77 -7.57
CA TYR A 77 3.94 -7.84 -7.19
C TYR A 77 3.29 -8.65 -6.08
N LEU A 78 2.94 -9.90 -6.37
CA LEU A 78 2.15 -10.76 -5.48
C LEU A 78 2.84 -12.12 -5.30
N PRO A 79 2.65 -12.80 -4.16
CA PRO A 79 2.93 -14.22 -4.06
C PRO A 79 2.20 -14.98 -5.17
N THR A 80 2.88 -15.95 -5.80
CA THR A 80 2.30 -16.76 -6.88
C THR A 80 1.02 -17.49 -6.44
N ILE A 81 0.94 -17.85 -5.15
CA ILE A 81 -0.25 -18.48 -4.55
C ILE A 81 -1.49 -17.56 -4.49
N TRP A 82 -1.35 -16.25 -4.72
CA TRP A 82 -2.45 -15.27 -4.78
C TRP A 82 -2.86 -14.93 -6.21
N ALA A 83 -2.45 -15.71 -7.21
CA ALA A 83 -2.68 -15.40 -8.63
C ALA A 83 -4.17 -15.31 -9.02
N GLU A 84 -5.07 -15.90 -8.24
CA GLU A 84 -6.50 -15.78 -8.50
C GLU A 84 -7.01 -14.41 -8.09
N SER A 85 -7.71 -13.74 -9.02
CA SER A 85 -8.31 -12.44 -8.80
C SER A 85 -9.77 -12.40 -9.25
N ARG A 86 -10.54 -11.56 -8.58
CA ARG A 86 -11.92 -11.24 -8.96
C ARG A 86 -12.04 -9.74 -9.11
N GLN A 87 -12.37 -9.30 -10.32
CA GLN A 87 -12.57 -7.89 -10.63
C GLN A 87 -14.05 -7.56 -10.78
N GLN A 88 -14.48 -6.48 -10.14
CA GLN A 88 -15.79 -5.89 -10.27
C GLN A 88 -15.65 -4.37 -10.43
N GLY A 89 -15.73 -3.92 -11.69
CA GLY A 89 -15.47 -2.52 -12.05
C GLY A 89 -14.06 -2.08 -11.65
N LEU A 90 -13.99 -1.05 -10.81
CA LEU A 90 -12.73 -0.48 -10.30
C LEU A 90 -12.18 -1.18 -9.05
N ASN A 91 -12.79 -2.28 -8.62
CA ASN A 91 -12.33 -3.09 -7.49
C ASN A 91 -11.77 -4.42 -7.96
N VAL A 92 -10.63 -4.82 -7.43
CA VAL A 92 -10.03 -6.14 -7.64
C VAL A 92 -9.69 -6.77 -6.29
N ALA A 93 -10.12 -8.00 -6.07
CA ALA A 93 -9.77 -8.77 -4.89
C ALA A 93 -8.89 -9.96 -5.29
N PHE A 94 -7.72 -10.05 -4.66
CA PHE A 94 -6.81 -11.19 -4.74
C PHE A 94 -6.96 -12.09 -3.52
N GLY A 95 -6.76 -13.39 -3.74
CA GLY A 95 -6.75 -14.38 -2.67
C GLY A 95 -6.98 -15.78 -3.20
N ASP A 96 -7.44 -16.66 -2.34
CA ASP A 96 -7.90 -18.00 -2.72
C ASP A 96 -9.43 -18.04 -2.74
N THR A 97 -9.99 -19.19 -3.12
CA THR A 97 -11.45 -19.41 -3.16
C THR A 97 -12.15 -19.19 -1.82
N THR A 98 -11.41 -19.22 -0.70
CA THR A 98 -11.95 -19.18 0.67
C THR A 98 -11.68 -17.86 1.40
N SER A 99 -10.72 -17.06 0.96
CA SER A 99 -10.26 -15.86 1.66
C SER A 99 -9.74 -14.79 0.71
N ILE A 100 -10.18 -13.55 0.94
CA ILE A 100 -9.59 -12.37 0.29
C ILE A 100 -8.34 -12.01 1.08
N ARG A 101 -7.20 -11.90 0.38
CA ARG A 101 -5.91 -11.52 0.97
C ARG A 101 -5.62 -10.05 0.76
N GLN A 102 -5.99 -9.51 -0.40
CA GLN A 102 -5.71 -8.13 -0.76
C GLN A 102 -6.83 -7.59 -1.66
N SER A 103 -7.32 -6.39 -1.33
CA SER A 103 -8.32 -5.67 -2.12
C SER A 103 -7.69 -4.39 -2.67
N ILE A 104 -7.91 -4.15 -3.95
CA ILE A 104 -7.37 -3.04 -4.73
C ILE A 104 -8.54 -2.24 -5.29
N LEU A 105 -8.50 -0.92 -5.10
CA LEU A 105 -9.48 0.03 -5.62
C LEU A 105 -8.77 1.12 -6.42
N LEU A 106 -9.19 1.31 -7.67
CA LEU A 106 -8.87 2.53 -8.41
C LEU A 106 -9.94 3.60 -8.14
N THR A 107 -9.53 4.79 -7.72
CA THR A 107 -10.48 5.88 -7.43
C THR A 107 -9.84 7.26 -7.59
N LYS A 108 -10.68 8.30 -7.64
CA LYS A 108 -10.23 9.70 -7.60
C LYS A 108 -9.84 10.07 -6.17
N LYS A 109 -8.77 10.85 -6.02
CA LYS A 109 -8.28 11.33 -4.71
C LYS A 109 -9.38 12.02 -3.91
N SER A 110 -10.16 12.89 -4.54
CA SER A 110 -11.26 13.63 -3.89
C SER A 110 -12.38 12.75 -3.35
N LEU A 111 -12.67 11.60 -3.99
CA LEU A 111 -13.69 10.66 -3.52
C LEU A 111 -13.17 9.83 -2.34
N TRP A 112 -11.89 9.46 -2.39
CA TRP A 112 -11.27 8.62 -1.37
C TRP A 112 -10.96 9.36 -0.07
N GLN A 113 -10.57 10.63 -0.19
CA GLN A 113 -10.13 11.48 0.92
C GLN A 113 -11.11 11.50 2.10
N THR A 114 -12.42 11.58 1.82
CA THR A 114 -13.45 11.60 2.86
C THR A 114 -13.49 10.29 3.64
N GLY A 115 -13.51 9.15 2.94
CA GLY A 115 -13.62 7.83 3.56
C GLY A 115 -12.36 7.40 4.32
N ILE A 116 -11.17 7.69 3.79
CA ILE A 116 -9.93 7.30 4.47
C ILE A 116 -9.71 8.09 5.76
N SER A 117 -10.11 9.36 5.79
CA SER A 117 -9.96 10.22 6.98
C SER A 117 -10.76 9.68 8.16
N GLU A 118 -11.98 9.19 7.91
CA GLU A 118 -12.82 8.54 8.93
C GLU A 118 -12.22 7.20 9.36
N PHE A 119 -11.81 6.36 8.41
CA PHE A 119 -11.17 5.07 8.72
C PHE A 119 -9.93 5.24 9.61
N LEU A 120 -9.08 6.20 9.28
CA LEU A 120 -7.84 6.48 10.02
C LEU A 120 -8.07 6.96 11.46
N GLN A 121 -9.26 7.47 11.79
CA GLN A 121 -9.61 7.81 13.19
C GLN A 121 -9.93 6.58 14.04
N GLY A 122 -10.38 5.48 13.42
CA GLY A 122 -10.75 4.24 14.12
C GLY A 122 -9.57 3.30 14.41
N VAL A 123 -8.43 3.51 13.76
CA VAL A 123 -7.27 2.60 13.83
C VAL A 123 -6.04 3.30 14.40
N ARG A 124 -5.09 2.50 14.89
CA ARG A 124 -3.79 3.01 15.33
C ARG A 124 -2.73 2.71 14.27
N VAL A 125 -2.00 3.73 13.82
CA VAL A 125 -0.84 3.55 12.95
C VAL A 125 0.37 3.12 13.78
N ILE A 126 0.98 2.00 13.37
CA ILE A 126 2.13 1.40 14.07
C ILE A 126 3.40 1.36 13.22
N ALA A 127 3.28 1.48 11.90
CA ALA A 127 4.39 1.76 11.00
C ALA A 127 3.88 2.44 9.73
N PHE A 128 4.74 3.22 9.08
CA PHE A 128 4.47 3.74 7.74
C PHE A 128 5.77 3.99 6.96
N ALA A 129 5.65 4.01 5.64
CA ALA A 129 6.66 4.49 4.73
C ALA A 129 6.00 5.34 3.63
N TYR A 130 6.75 6.33 3.15
CA TYR A 130 6.43 7.15 2.00
C TYR A 130 7.62 7.17 1.05
N TYR A 131 7.33 7.00 -0.24
CA TYR A 131 8.31 7.07 -1.31
C TYR A 131 7.84 8.01 -2.43
N PRO A 132 8.57 9.09 -2.73
CA PRO A 132 8.41 9.86 -3.96
C PRO A 132 9.15 9.14 -5.09
N LEU A 133 8.43 8.39 -5.92
CA LEU A 133 9.03 7.66 -7.03
C LEU A 133 9.05 8.55 -8.25
N HIS A 134 10.25 8.85 -8.74
CA HIS A 134 10.43 9.80 -9.85
C HIS A 134 10.36 9.15 -11.24
N LYS A 135 10.49 7.81 -11.32
CA LYS A 135 10.45 7.04 -12.57
C LYS A 135 9.80 5.67 -12.33
N PRO A 136 8.52 5.49 -12.72
CA PRO A 136 7.60 6.50 -13.22
C PRO A 136 7.15 7.45 -12.09
N ASN A 137 6.68 8.66 -12.41
CA ASN A 137 6.36 9.68 -11.40
C ASN A 137 5.06 9.35 -10.65
N TYR A 138 5.16 8.87 -9.41
CA TYR A 138 4.01 8.67 -8.52
C TYR A 138 4.43 8.69 -7.04
N ASN A 139 3.44 8.87 -6.17
CA ASN A 139 3.62 8.82 -4.72
C ASN A 139 3.19 7.43 -4.21
N GLN A 140 4.00 6.82 -3.35
CA GLN A 140 3.64 5.59 -2.66
C GLN A 140 3.60 5.82 -1.15
N TRP A 141 2.48 5.49 -0.54
CA TRP A 141 2.34 5.34 0.91
C TRP A 141 2.15 3.87 1.24
N VAL A 142 2.81 3.38 2.28
CA VAL A 142 2.55 2.07 2.90
C VAL A 142 2.32 2.30 4.38
N VAL A 143 1.26 1.74 4.94
CA VAL A 143 0.83 1.99 6.32
C VAL A 143 0.45 0.68 6.97
N VAL A 144 0.92 0.46 8.18
CA VAL A 144 0.51 -0.66 9.03
C VAL A 144 -0.32 -0.11 10.16
N THR A 145 -1.53 -0.64 10.28
CA THR A 145 -2.47 -0.24 11.31
C THR A 145 -2.83 -1.43 12.19
N LYS A 146 -3.14 -1.13 13.44
CA LYS A 146 -3.67 -2.08 14.41
C LYS A 146 -4.99 -1.56 14.95
N ASP A 147 -6.00 -2.39 14.90
CA ASP A 147 -7.29 -2.12 15.53
C ASP A 147 -7.13 -2.04 17.05
N ASN A 148 -7.75 -1.03 17.67
CA ASN A 148 -7.58 -0.80 19.11
C ASN A 148 -8.34 -1.82 19.97
N GLU A 149 -9.41 -2.42 19.44
CA GLU A 149 -10.31 -3.30 20.21
C GLU A 149 -9.95 -4.78 20.01
N THR A 150 -9.84 -5.19 18.75
CA THR A 150 -9.61 -6.59 18.34
C THR A 150 -8.13 -6.93 18.25
N GLY A 151 -7.26 -5.93 18.12
CA GLY A 151 -5.84 -6.11 17.83
C GLY A 151 -5.55 -6.60 16.41
N ALA A 152 -6.58 -6.68 15.54
CA ALA A 152 -6.42 -7.04 14.14
C ALA A 152 -5.45 -6.09 13.44
N MET A 153 -4.61 -6.63 12.56
CA MET A 153 -3.64 -5.84 11.80
C MET A 153 -4.01 -5.79 10.34
N TRP A 154 -3.83 -4.60 9.78
CA TRP A 154 -4.05 -4.34 8.37
C TRP A 154 -2.85 -3.61 7.80
N THR A 155 -2.57 -3.92 6.54
CA THR A 155 -1.65 -3.13 5.72
C THR A 155 -2.44 -2.38 4.67
N PHE A 156 -2.02 -1.14 4.44
CA PHE A 156 -2.60 -0.28 3.42
C PHE A 156 -1.48 0.23 2.53
N ALA A 157 -1.75 0.34 1.24
CA ALA A 157 -0.91 1.14 0.37
C ALA A 157 -1.73 2.09 -0.49
N VAL A 158 -1.12 3.21 -0.83
CA VAL A 158 -1.71 4.20 -1.74
C VAL A 158 -0.69 4.60 -2.78
N TYR A 159 -0.98 4.32 -4.03
CA TYR A 159 -0.16 4.70 -5.18
C TYR A 159 -0.89 5.80 -5.94
N SER A 160 -0.43 7.05 -5.88
CA SER A 160 -1.14 8.19 -6.48
C SER A 160 -0.36 8.83 -7.61
N SER A 161 -1.05 9.04 -8.73
CA SER A 161 -0.57 9.77 -9.90
C SER A 161 -1.68 10.70 -10.40
N GLY A 162 -1.38 12.01 -10.48
CA GLY A 162 -2.38 13.03 -10.79
C GLY A 162 -3.56 13.02 -9.81
N ASP A 163 -4.78 13.05 -10.36
CA ASP A 163 -6.03 13.07 -9.58
C ASP A 163 -6.51 11.67 -9.15
N TYR A 164 -5.81 10.61 -9.55
CA TYR A 164 -6.17 9.24 -9.27
C TYR A 164 -5.22 8.60 -8.25
N LEU A 165 -5.76 7.60 -7.56
CA LEU A 165 -4.98 6.72 -6.70
C LEU A 165 -5.45 5.28 -6.86
N VAL A 166 -4.51 4.37 -6.67
CA VAL A 166 -4.77 2.97 -6.38
C VAL A 166 -4.61 2.79 -4.88
N ALA A 167 -5.70 2.47 -4.19
CA ALA A 167 -5.71 2.11 -2.78
C ALA A 167 -5.71 0.59 -2.63
N VAL A 168 -4.85 0.08 -1.77
CA VAL A 168 -4.76 -1.34 -1.44
C VAL A 168 -5.03 -1.51 0.04
N LYS A 169 -5.89 -2.45 0.41
CA LYS A 169 -6.09 -2.93 1.79
C LYS A 169 -5.79 -4.42 1.83
N ALA A 170 -5.02 -4.85 2.81
CA ALA A 170 -4.69 -6.25 3.02
C ALA A 170 -4.81 -6.62 4.50
N ASP A 171 -5.38 -7.79 4.75
CA ASP A 171 -5.45 -8.38 6.09
C ASP A 171 -4.16 -9.14 6.40
N ALA A 172 -3.67 -9.01 7.63
CA ALA A 172 -2.45 -9.66 8.11
C ALA A 172 -2.69 -10.25 9.51
N ALA A 173 -3.19 -11.48 9.58
CA ALA A 173 -3.51 -12.13 10.86
C ALA A 173 -2.26 -12.64 11.57
N THR A 174 -1.18 -12.88 10.84
CA THR A 174 0.10 -13.37 11.38
C THR A 174 1.27 -12.48 10.95
N THR A 175 2.39 -12.56 11.67
CA THR A 175 3.65 -11.92 11.28
C THR A 175 4.13 -12.36 9.89
N PHE A 176 3.91 -13.63 9.53
CA PHE A 176 4.26 -14.15 8.21
C PHE A 176 3.43 -13.48 7.11
N GLU A 177 2.11 -13.42 7.29
CA GLU A 177 1.20 -12.73 6.37
C GLU A 177 1.52 -11.24 6.29
N LEU A 178 1.81 -10.59 7.42
CA LEU A 178 2.23 -9.18 7.47
C LEU A 178 3.46 -8.94 6.59
N ASN A 179 4.50 -9.77 6.72
CA ASN A 179 5.69 -9.68 5.88
C ASN A 179 5.39 -9.90 4.40
N GLN A 180 4.55 -10.87 4.05
CA GLN A 180 4.14 -11.11 2.66
C GLN A 180 3.38 -9.90 2.08
N GLN A 181 2.44 -9.34 2.85
CA GLN A 181 1.68 -8.18 2.40
C GLN A 181 2.60 -6.96 2.22
N LEU A 182 3.45 -6.66 3.20
CA LEU A 182 4.38 -5.54 3.09
C LEU A 182 5.35 -5.70 1.92
N THR A 183 5.89 -6.90 1.73
CA THR A 183 6.75 -7.22 0.58
C THR A 183 6.02 -7.01 -0.73
N SER A 184 4.77 -7.47 -0.84
CA SER A 184 3.92 -7.23 -2.01
C SER A 184 3.74 -5.73 -2.28
N LEU A 185 3.39 -4.96 -1.25
CA LEU A 185 3.10 -3.54 -1.38
C LEU A 185 4.36 -2.73 -1.73
N ILE A 186 5.49 -3.00 -1.07
CA ILE A 186 6.75 -2.28 -1.32
C ILE A 186 7.25 -2.51 -2.75
N ASN A 187 7.11 -3.74 -3.26
CA ASN A 187 7.61 -4.09 -4.59
C ASN A 187 6.62 -3.78 -5.72
N SER A 188 5.35 -3.47 -5.43
CA SER A 188 4.35 -3.19 -6.47
C SER A 188 4.60 -1.85 -7.17
N ASN A 189 4.33 -1.81 -8.48
CA ASN A 189 4.50 -0.61 -9.30
C ASN A 189 3.29 -0.41 -10.24
N PRO A 190 2.15 0.03 -9.68
CA PRO A 190 0.89 0.03 -10.42
C PRO A 190 0.88 0.99 -11.61
N TRP A 191 1.66 2.07 -11.55
CA TRP A 191 1.64 3.11 -12.58
C TRP A 191 2.62 2.86 -13.72
N TYR A 192 3.48 1.83 -13.65
CA TYR A 192 4.49 1.56 -14.66
C TYR A 192 3.90 1.33 -16.06
N GLY A 193 3.04 0.33 -16.21
CA GLY A 193 2.45 -0.02 -17.51
C GLY A 193 1.61 1.11 -18.07
N TRP A 194 0.79 1.73 -17.22
CA TRP A 194 -0.05 2.85 -17.61
C TRP A 194 0.74 4.08 -18.09
N ILE A 195 1.76 4.52 -17.35
CA ILE A 195 2.57 5.69 -17.75
C ILE A 195 3.32 5.42 -19.06
N GLU A 196 3.79 4.18 -19.26
CA GLU A 196 4.42 3.79 -20.52
C GLU A 196 3.44 3.73 -21.70
N SER A 197 2.19 3.31 -21.47
CA SER A 197 1.12 3.38 -22.49
C SER A 197 0.73 4.82 -22.81
N ALA A 198 0.57 5.68 -21.80
CA ALA A 198 0.20 7.08 -21.96
C ALA A 198 1.24 7.89 -22.77
N LYS A 199 2.54 7.56 -22.65
CA LYS A 199 3.61 8.19 -23.45
C LYS A 199 3.55 7.87 -24.95
N LYS A 200 2.85 6.80 -25.34
CA LYS A 200 2.77 6.35 -26.75
C LYS A 200 1.57 6.98 -27.51
N GLN A 201 0.70 7.68 -26.81
CA GLN A 201 -0.44 8.43 -27.35
C GLN A 201 -0.01 9.86 -27.68
#